data_AF-A0A800DM50-F1
#
_entry.id   AF-A0A800DM50-F1
#
_cell.length_a   1.000
_cell.length_b   1.000
_cell.length_c   1.000
_cell.angle_alpha   90.00
_cell.angle_beta   90.00
_cell.angle_gamma   90.00
#
_symmetry.space_group_name_H-M   'P 1'
#
loop_
_entity.id
_entity.type
_entity.pdbx_description
1 polymer ?
#
loop_
_entity_poly.entity_id
_entity_poly.type
_entity_poly.pdbx_seq_one_letter_code
_entity_poly.pdbx_strand_id
1 'polypeptide(L)'
;MRLFIVILCILSFLFTTGCGKDKQIEFGEELLRSGRFVEAKAHFENLIRIQPQNAAAHYQLGRVYYAQEDYQKAVEQYRRALGIQPQNPEIQIALGEALLFDGQRSEALRIFLQALQYAGKERRVKKQHVLKIAGLVGDAFHVSQLTRTGVDDCFPSFSPDGRYIAFTSYRDENGEIYIMNADGAEQKRVTTQPQKNDYCPSFSADGEKILFASSDDRLSQASIMLQADGSDTRSELFYLIDINGKQMVPLMNNPTTIGNPVFSPDGRQIAFDFNAEVNLDVYLMDADGKNRRRITTNPADDGQPAFSPDGKSIAFVSRRDDNYELYLMDVDGSNQRRLTYTPWDEYDPVSSPDGKKLAYVSAKGHDLELMLLDLKTRESLQLTNTPGANINPAFSPDGKLTFASDRTDYLEIYLMDLRRPVSQTKLIARIKKMIYRKE
;
A
#
# COMPACT_ATOMS: atom_id res chain seq x y z
N MET A 1 -63.62 -11.04 -36.63
CA MET A 1 -64.39 -11.63 -35.52
C MET A 1 -63.65 -12.87 -35.02
N ARG A 2 -63.08 -12.80 -33.81
CA ARG A 2 -62.66 -13.91 -32.89
C ARG A 2 -61.53 -14.85 -33.35
N LEU A 3 -60.70 -15.46 -32.48
CA LEU A 3 -60.16 -15.26 -31.12
C LEU A 3 -59.37 -16.57 -30.80
N PHE A 4 -58.21 -16.47 -30.13
CA PHE A 4 -57.60 -17.43 -29.15
C PHE A 4 -56.87 -18.73 -29.61
N ILE A 5 -55.84 -19.34 -28.94
CA ILE A 5 -54.80 -19.12 -27.88
C ILE A 5 -53.85 -20.37 -27.91
N VAL A 6 -52.63 -20.26 -27.33
CA VAL A 6 -51.79 -21.27 -26.57
C VAL A 6 -50.53 -21.76 -27.34
N ILE A 7 -49.28 -21.29 -27.10
CA ILE A 7 -48.28 -21.50 -26.01
C ILE A 7 -47.73 -22.95 -25.85
N LEU A 8 -46.44 -23.17 -26.18
CA LEU A 8 -45.40 -23.95 -25.44
C LEU A 8 -44.09 -23.90 -26.26
N CYS A 9 -43.04 -23.18 -25.87
CA CYS A 9 -42.00 -23.47 -24.86
C CYS A 9 -40.73 -24.13 -25.41
N ILE A 10 -39.61 -23.45 -25.12
CA ILE A 10 -38.23 -23.94 -24.93
C ILE A 10 -37.43 -24.22 -26.22
N LEU A 11 -36.78 -23.15 -26.71
CA LEU A 11 -35.53 -23.27 -27.45
C LEU A 11 -34.39 -23.00 -26.47
N SER A 12 -33.83 -24.09 -25.98
CA SER A 12 -32.55 -24.19 -25.29
C SER A 12 -31.47 -23.44 -26.07
N PHE A 13 -31.05 -22.29 -25.58
CA PHE A 13 -29.82 -21.67 -26.06
C PHE A 13 -28.63 -22.22 -25.28
N LEU A 14 -27.70 -22.78 -26.06
CA LEU A 14 -26.58 -23.58 -25.66
C LEU A 14 -25.64 -22.85 -24.70
N PHE A 15 -25.12 -23.63 -23.75
CA PHE A 15 -23.77 -23.47 -23.22
C PHE A 15 -22.78 -23.34 -24.39
N THR A 16 -22.19 -22.16 -24.55
CA THR A 16 -20.92 -22.00 -25.25
C THR A 16 -19.86 -21.63 -24.23
N THR A 17 -19.05 -22.62 -23.88
CA THR A 17 -17.71 -22.42 -23.32
C THR A 17 -16.84 -21.77 -24.39
N GLY A 18 -16.35 -20.55 -24.14
CA GLY A 18 -15.40 -19.90 -25.06
C GLY A 18 -15.19 -18.40 -24.85
N CYS A 19 -14.41 -18.05 -23.83
CA CYS A 19 -13.46 -16.93 -23.77
C CYS A 19 -13.78 -15.64 -24.56
N GLY A 20 -14.71 -14.86 -24.03
CA GLY A 20 -14.76 -13.40 -24.15
C GLY A 20 -15.50 -12.91 -22.92
N LYS A 21 -14.89 -12.05 -22.08
CA LYS A 21 -15.66 -11.44 -21.00
C LYS A 21 -16.82 -10.67 -21.63
N ASP A 22 -17.98 -10.70 -20.97
CA ASP A 22 -19.14 -9.92 -21.41
C ASP A 22 -18.73 -8.44 -21.51
N LYS A 23 -18.83 -7.85 -22.70
CA LYS A 23 -18.42 -6.47 -22.96
C LYS A 23 -19.12 -5.46 -22.04
N GLN A 24 -20.33 -5.77 -21.57
CA GLN A 24 -21.05 -4.93 -20.62
C GLN A 24 -20.38 -4.97 -19.24
N ILE A 25 -19.84 -6.12 -18.84
CA ILE A 25 -19.06 -6.24 -17.60
C ILE A 25 -17.71 -5.54 -17.75
N GLU A 26 -17.01 -5.72 -18.87
CA GLU A 26 -15.72 -5.05 -19.12
C GLU A 26 -15.84 -3.52 -19.08
N PHE A 27 -16.88 -2.97 -19.71
CA PHE A 27 -17.13 -1.53 -19.69
C PHE A 27 -17.37 -1.00 -18.27
N GLY A 28 -18.20 -1.70 -17.48
CA GLY A 28 -18.43 -1.32 -16.08
C GLY A 28 -17.21 -1.50 -15.18
N GLU A 29 -16.38 -2.53 -15.42
CA GLU A 29 -15.08 -2.71 -14.74
C GLU A 29 -14.14 -1.52 -15.03
N GLU A 30 -14.14 -0.99 -16.24
CA GLU A 30 -13.31 0.15 -16.61
C GLU A 30 -13.76 1.45 -15.95
N LEU A 31 -15.08 1.67 -15.87
CA LEU A 31 -15.65 2.78 -15.09
C LEU A 31 -15.20 2.70 -13.62
N LEU A 32 -15.26 1.50 -13.02
CA LEU A 32 -14.75 1.26 -11.66
C LEU A 32 -13.25 1.57 -11.53
N ARG A 33 -12.41 1.07 -12.44
CA ARG A 33 -10.95 1.33 -12.43
C ARG A 33 -10.60 2.81 -12.60
N SER A 34 -11.49 3.57 -13.22
CA SER A 34 -11.32 5.01 -13.46
C SER A 34 -11.98 5.88 -12.38
N GLY A 35 -12.46 5.29 -11.28
CA GLY A 35 -13.14 6.03 -10.19
C GLY A 35 -14.54 6.56 -10.56
N ARG A 36 -15.12 6.19 -11.70
CA ARG A 36 -16.42 6.66 -12.19
C ARG A 36 -17.57 5.85 -11.54
N PHE A 37 -17.63 5.87 -10.21
CA PHE A 37 -18.52 5.02 -9.40
C PHE A 37 -20.01 5.25 -9.68
N VAL A 38 -20.44 6.50 -9.88
CA VAL A 38 -21.84 6.84 -10.17
C VAL A 38 -22.31 6.21 -11.48
N GLU A 39 -21.48 6.29 -12.52
CA GLU A 39 -21.78 5.73 -13.83
C GLU A 39 -21.71 4.20 -13.82
N ALA A 40 -20.71 3.63 -13.13
CA ALA A 40 -20.60 2.19 -12.94
C ALA A 40 -21.84 1.63 -12.23
N LYS A 41 -22.32 2.31 -11.17
CA LYS A 41 -23.54 1.96 -10.44
C LYS A 41 -24.74 1.91 -11.37
N ALA A 42 -25.03 3.02 -12.05
CA ALA A 42 -26.19 3.12 -12.93
C ALA A 42 -26.16 2.08 -14.06
N HIS A 43 -24.97 1.82 -14.59
CA HIS A 43 -24.73 0.79 -15.59
C HIS A 43 -25.07 -0.62 -15.09
N PHE A 44 -24.53 -1.03 -13.93
CA PHE A 44 -24.78 -2.36 -13.38
C PHE A 44 -26.23 -2.53 -12.88
N GLU A 45 -26.85 -1.48 -12.33
CA GLU A 45 -28.27 -1.50 -11.96
C GLU A 45 -29.17 -1.74 -13.18
N ASN A 46 -28.88 -1.09 -14.32
CA ASN A 46 -29.61 -1.34 -15.56
C ASN A 46 -29.34 -2.76 -16.11
N LEU A 47 -28.11 -3.26 -16.02
CA LEU A 47 -27.77 -4.61 -16.46
C LEU A 47 -28.53 -5.67 -15.64
N ILE A 48 -28.61 -5.50 -14.32
CA ILE A 48 -29.39 -6.38 -13.42
C ILE A 48 -30.88 -6.29 -13.72
N ARG A 49 -31.42 -5.11 -14.04
CA ARG A 49 -32.82 -4.94 -14.44
C ARG A 49 -33.18 -5.77 -15.68
N ILE A 50 -32.27 -5.86 -16.65
CA ILE A 50 -32.45 -6.62 -17.88
C ILE A 50 -32.14 -8.11 -17.66
N GLN A 51 -31.12 -8.42 -16.86
CA GLN A 51 -30.64 -9.77 -16.58
C GLN A 51 -30.52 -10.02 -15.06
N PRO A 52 -31.63 -10.29 -14.35
CA PRO A 52 -31.63 -10.43 -12.90
C PRO A 52 -30.83 -11.63 -12.36
N GLN A 53 -30.43 -12.55 -13.23
CA GLN A 53 -29.64 -13.74 -12.90
C GLN A 53 -28.17 -13.59 -13.33
N ASN A 54 -27.71 -12.37 -13.62
CA ASN A 54 -26.31 -12.10 -13.97
C ASN A 54 -25.47 -11.95 -12.69
N ALA A 55 -24.81 -13.03 -12.27
CA ALA A 55 -23.95 -13.05 -11.09
C ALA A 55 -22.80 -12.04 -11.16
N ALA A 56 -22.22 -11.85 -12.35
CA ALA A 56 -21.11 -10.91 -12.54
C ALA A 56 -21.58 -9.46 -12.34
N ALA A 57 -22.78 -9.10 -12.84
CA ALA A 57 -23.34 -7.78 -12.63
C ALA A 57 -23.62 -7.49 -11.14
N HIS A 58 -24.18 -8.45 -10.41
CA HIS A 58 -24.36 -8.33 -8.95
C HIS A 58 -23.02 -8.20 -8.22
N TYR A 59 -22.03 -9.03 -8.57
CA TYR A 59 -20.68 -8.93 -7.99
C TYR A 59 -20.06 -7.54 -8.24
N GLN A 60 -20.11 -7.02 -9.46
CA GLN A 60 -19.54 -5.71 -9.77
C GLN A 60 -20.31 -4.57 -9.10
N LEU A 61 -21.64 -4.63 -9.02
CA LEU A 61 -22.42 -3.65 -8.26
C LEU A 61 -22.07 -3.69 -6.76
N GLY A 62 -21.83 -4.88 -6.20
CA GLY A 62 -21.31 -5.03 -4.84
C GLY A 62 -19.95 -4.34 -4.65
N ARG A 63 -19.05 -4.42 -5.64
CA ARG A 63 -17.77 -3.69 -5.63
C ARG A 63 -17.95 -2.18 -5.68
N VAL A 64 -18.94 -1.69 -6.43
CA VAL A 64 -19.28 -0.26 -6.45
C VAL A 64 -19.74 0.19 -5.06
N TYR A 65 -20.67 -0.53 -4.43
CA TYR A 65 -21.14 -0.18 -3.09
C TYR A 65 -20.02 -0.27 -2.05
N TYR A 66 -19.13 -1.26 -2.14
CA TYR A 66 -17.96 -1.36 -1.26
C TYR A 66 -17.02 -0.15 -1.42
N ALA A 67 -16.75 0.29 -2.65
CA ALA A 67 -15.94 1.48 -2.90
C ALA A 67 -16.61 2.78 -2.43
N GLN A 68 -17.93 2.77 -2.25
CA GLN A 68 -18.72 3.87 -1.67
C GLN A 68 -18.96 3.69 -0.16
N GLU A 69 -18.26 2.74 0.48
CA GLU A 69 -18.37 2.41 1.91
C GLU A 69 -19.76 1.94 2.36
N ASP A 70 -20.65 1.61 1.42
CA ASP A 70 -21.96 1.04 1.70
C ASP A 70 -21.82 -0.49 1.82
N TYR A 71 -21.16 -0.94 2.89
CA TYR A 71 -20.84 -2.34 3.12
C TYR A 71 -22.10 -3.21 3.22
N GLN A 72 -23.20 -2.67 3.75
CA GLN A 72 -24.48 -3.37 3.84
C GLN A 72 -25.05 -3.69 2.45
N LYS A 73 -25.11 -2.71 1.55
CA LYS A 73 -25.54 -2.98 0.16
C LYS A 73 -24.54 -3.85 -0.58
N ALA A 74 -23.24 -3.70 -0.33
CA ALA A 74 -22.24 -4.58 -0.91
C ALA A 74 -22.48 -6.05 -0.52
N VAL A 75 -22.69 -6.33 0.77
CA VAL A 75 -23.04 -7.66 1.30
C VAL A 75 -24.31 -8.20 0.65
N GLU A 76 -25.37 -7.38 0.48
CA GLU A 76 -26.60 -7.82 -0.20
C GLU A 76 -26.31 -8.28 -1.64
N GLN A 77 -25.59 -7.46 -2.42
CA GLN A 77 -25.28 -7.78 -3.80
C GLN A 77 -24.35 -8.99 -3.93
N TYR A 78 -23.37 -9.13 -3.06
CA TYR A 78 -22.51 -10.32 -3.04
C TYR A 78 -23.29 -11.58 -2.66
N ARG A 79 -24.24 -11.51 -1.72
CA ARG A 79 -25.14 -12.64 -1.40
C ARG A 79 -26.03 -13.02 -2.58
N ARG A 80 -26.55 -12.06 -3.35
CA ARG A 80 -27.28 -12.30 -4.60
C ARG A 80 -26.40 -13.03 -5.62
N ALA A 81 -25.19 -12.51 -5.85
CA ALA A 81 -24.23 -13.12 -6.78
C ALA A 81 -23.85 -14.55 -6.36
N LEU A 82 -23.64 -14.77 -5.06
CA LEU A 82 -23.33 -16.10 -4.50
C LEU A 82 -24.54 -17.05 -4.56
N GLY A 83 -25.77 -16.56 -4.46
CA GLY A 83 -26.97 -17.35 -4.69
C GLY A 83 -27.05 -17.94 -6.10
N ILE A 84 -26.49 -17.24 -7.08
CA ILE A 84 -26.41 -17.69 -8.49
C ILE A 84 -25.18 -18.58 -8.72
N GLN A 85 -24.04 -18.25 -8.10
CA GLN A 85 -22.78 -19.01 -8.20
C GLN A 85 -22.22 -19.42 -6.81
N PRO A 86 -22.81 -20.43 -6.14
CA PRO A 86 -22.53 -20.71 -4.71
C PRO A 86 -21.09 -21.12 -4.36
N GLN A 87 -20.33 -21.58 -5.35
CA GLN A 87 -18.96 -22.08 -5.17
C GLN A 87 -17.90 -21.13 -5.74
N ASN A 88 -18.25 -19.89 -6.09
CA ASN A 88 -17.30 -18.93 -6.64
C ASN A 88 -16.43 -18.32 -5.53
N PRO A 89 -15.12 -18.62 -5.45
CA PRO A 89 -14.27 -18.14 -4.36
C PRO A 89 -14.04 -16.63 -4.42
N GLU A 90 -14.07 -16.01 -5.61
CA GLU A 90 -13.86 -14.57 -5.76
C GLU A 90 -15.01 -13.78 -5.11
N ILE A 91 -16.25 -14.24 -5.32
CA ILE A 91 -17.45 -13.66 -4.68
C ILE A 91 -17.42 -13.92 -3.17
N GLN A 92 -17.01 -15.11 -2.74
CA GLN A 92 -16.89 -15.43 -1.31
C GLN A 92 -15.84 -14.55 -0.63
N ILE A 93 -14.68 -14.29 -1.26
CA ILE A 93 -13.65 -13.41 -0.69
C ILE A 93 -14.19 -11.98 -0.57
N ALA A 94 -14.82 -11.44 -1.62
CA ALA A 94 -15.39 -10.10 -1.58
C ALA A 94 -16.52 -9.96 -0.55
N LEU A 95 -17.38 -10.99 -0.41
CA LEU A 95 -18.38 -11.05 0.65
C LEU A 95 -17.73 -11.08 2.04
N GLY A 96 -16.72 -11.92 2.23
CA GLY A 96 -16.01 -12.03 3.51
C GLY A 96 -15.34 -10.71 3.90
N GLU A 97 -14.72 -10.02 2.95
CA GLU A 97 -14.14 -8.70 3.15
C GLU A 97 -15.21 -7.66 3.53
N ALA A 98 -16.30 -7.56 2.76
CA ALA A 98 -17.40 -6.64 3.10
C ALA A 98 -18.01 -6.93 4.48
N LEU A 99 -18.13 -8.20 4.87
CA LEU A 99 -18.57 -8.60 6.20
C LEU A 99 -17.59 -8.20 7.33
N LEU A 100 -16.28 -8.16 7.06
CA LEU A 100 -15.32 -7.64 8.04
C LEU A 100 -15.58 -6.15 8.33
N PHE A 101 -15.78 -5.35 7.28
CA PHE A 101 -16.05 -3.91 7.38
C PHE A 101 -17.44 -3.59 7.95
N ASP A 102 -18.42 -4.47 7.71
CA ASP A 102 -19.76 -4.38 8.32
C ASP A 102 -19.79 -4.89 9.79
N GLY A 103 -18.64 -5.27 10.36
CA GLY A 103 -18.52 -5.75 11.75
C GLY A 103 -18.95 -7.20 11.98
N GLN A 104 -19.32 -7.94 10.93
CA GLN A 104 -19.75 -9.35 11.00
C GLN A 104 -18.57 -10.33 10.93
N ARG A 105 -17.56 -10.12 11.77
CA ARG A 105 -16.26 -10.84 11.74
C ARG A 105 -16.40 -12.37 11.79
N SER A 106 -17.28 -12.89 12.65
CA SER A 106 -17.49 -14.34 12.78
C SER A 106 -18.05 -14.98 11.49
N GLU A 107 -18.92 -14.28 10.75
CA GLU A 107 -19.45 -14.76 9.48
C GLU A 107 -18.37 -14.68 8.40
N ALA A 108 -17.64 -13.57 8.32
CA ALA A 108 -16.53 -13.37 7.38
C ALA A 108 -15.51 -14.52 7.44
N LEU A 109 -15.05 -14.88 8.64
CA LEU A 109 -14.09 -15.97 8.84
C LEU A 109 -14.62 -17.32 8.34
N ARG A 110 -15.93 -17.60 8.49
CA ARG A 110 -16.54 -18.83 7.97
C ARG A 110 -16.61 -18.81 6.44
N ILE A 111 -16.96 -17.67 5.84
CA ILE A 111 -16.96 -17.49 4.38
C ILE A 111 -15.55 -17.68 3.80
N PHE A 112 -14.51 -17.16 4.45
CA PHE A 112 -13.12 -17.39 4.01
C PHE A 112 -12.73 -18.87 4.06
N LEU A 113 -13.16 -19.63 5.07
CA LEU A 113 -12.93 -21.08 5.09
C LEU A 113 -13.61 -21.79 3.92
N GLN A 114 -14.80 -21.35 3.51
CA GLN A 114 -15.48 -21.87 2.32
C GLN A 114 -14.71 -21.51 1.05
N ALA A 115 -14.29 -20.26 0.89
CA ALA A 115 -13.48 -19.82 -0.26
C ALA A 115 -12.20 -20.64 -0.42
N LEU A 116 -11.52 -20.96 0.69
CA LEU A 116 -10.33 -21.80 0.65
C LEU A 116 -10.63 -23.25 0.25
N GLN A 117 -11.81 -23.79 0.53
CA GLN A 117 -12.20 -25.13 0.06
C GLN A 117 -12.43 -25.16 -1.45
N TYR A 118 -13.01 -24.11 -2.01
CA TYR A 118 -13.36 -24.02 -3.44
C TYR A 118 -12.31 -23.33 -4.30
N ALA A 119 -11.20 -22.86 -3.72
CA ALA A 119 -10.08 -22.28 -4.46
C ALA A 119 -9.66 -23.26 -5.57
N GLY A 120 -9.94 -22.89 -6.82
CA GLY A 120 -10.03 -23.80 -7.96
C GLY A 120 -8.81 -24.69 -8.20
N LYS A 121 -8.92 -25.64 -9.14
CA LYS A 121 -7.83 -26.58 -9.44
C LYS A 121 -6.57 -25.89 -9.98
N GLU A 122 -6.71 -24.70 -10.57
CA GLU A 122 -5.58 -23.95 -11.11
C GLU A 122 -4.70 -23.38 -10.00
N ARG A 123 -3.44 -23.83 -9.97
CA ARG A 123 -2.46 -23.49 -8.91
C ARG A 123 -2.27 -21.98 -8.75
N ARG A 124 -2.26 -21.22 -9.85
CA ARG A 124 -2.04 -19.76 -9.82
C ARG A 124 -3.20 -19.03 -9.16
N VAL A 125 -4.43 -19.30 -9.60
CA VAL A 125 -5.66 -18.72 -9.04
C VAL A 125 -5.79 -19.07 -7.56
N LYS A 126 -5.59 -20.34 -7.23
CA LYS A 126 -5.58 -20.81 -5.84
C LYS A 126 -4.57 -20.04 -4.97
N LYS A 127 -3.36 -19.79 -5.47
CA LYS A 127 -2.35 -18.99 -4.75
C LYS A 127 -2.83 -17.56 -4.53
N GLN A 128 -3.46 -16.93 -5.52
CA GLN A 128 -4.00 -15.57 -5.40
C GLN A 128 -5.11 -15.48 -4.36
N HIS A 129 -6.05 -16.43 -4.34
CA HIS A 129 -7.12 -16.49 -3.33
C HIS A 129 -6.58 -16.69 -1.92
N VAL A 130 -5.61 -17.59 -1.75
CA VAL A 130 -4.94 -17.78 -0.45
C VAL A 130 -4.27 -16.50 0.02
N LEU A 131 -3.58 -15.77 -0.87
CA LEU A 131 -2.92 -14.51 -0.54
C LEU A 131 -3.91 -13.41 -0.16
N LYS A 132 -4.97 -13.21 -0.95
CA LYS A 132 -6.03 -12.23 -0.65
C LYS A 132 -6.60 -12.47 0.75
N ILE A 133 -7.00 -13.71 1.05
CA ILE A 133 -7.55 -14.05 2.37
C ILE A 133 -6.50 -13.90 3.46
N ALA A 134 -5.25 -14.31 3.22
CA ALA A 134 -4.19 -14.22 4.22
C ALA A 134 -3.97 -12.79 4.69
N GLY A 135 -3.90 -11.82 3.75
CA GLY A 135 -3.79 -10.39 4.02
C GLY A 135 -5.01 -9.79 4.71
N LEU A 136 -6.20 -10.37 4.54
CA LEU A 136 -7.42 -9.93 5.25
C LEU A 136 -7.52 -10.44 6.69
N VAL A 137 -6.64 -11.35 7.12
CA VAL A 137 -6.69 -11.98 8.46
C VAL A 137 -5.29 -12.13 9.09
N GLY A 138 -4.32 -11.31 8.69
CA GLY A 138 -2.95 -11.34 9.20
C GLY A 138 -1.92 -11.00 8.12
N ASP A 139 -0.66 -11.29 8.41
CA ASP A 139 0.38 -11.18 7.39
C ASP A 139 0.18 -12.24 6.30
N ALA A 140 0.21 -11.80 5.04
CA ALA A 140 0.06 -12.63 3.84
C ALA A 140 1.32 -13.47 3.52
N PHE A 141 2.47 -13.03 4.03
CA PHE A 141 3.79 -13.63 3.81
C PHE A 141 4.49 -13.92 5.13
N HIS A 142 5.63 -14.60 5.06
CA HIS A 142 6.46 -14.83 6.23
C HIS A 142 7.18 -13.54 6.64
N VAL A 143 6.97 -13.13 7.88
CA VAL A 143 7.57 -11.96 8.51
C VAL A 143 8.54 -12.40 9.62
N SER A 144 9.70 -11.74 9.69
CA SER A 144 10.68 -11.87 10.78
C SER A 144 10.93 -10.50 11.40
N GLN A 145 11.02 -10.43 12.73
CA GLN A 145 11.36 -9.20 13.44
C GLN A 145 12.88 -9.06 13.52
N LEU A 146 13.41 -7.90 13.10
CA LEU A 146 14.85 -7.61 13.02
C LEU A 146 15.36 -6.85 14.26
N THR A 147 14.56 -5.98 14.86
CA THR A 147 14.92 -5.21 16.05
C THR A 147 14.06 -5.60 17.27
N ARG A 148 14.61 -5.45 18.47
CA ARG A 148 14.00 -5.81 19.77
C ARG A 148 14.54 -4.90 20.86
N THR A 149 14.36 -3.60 20.70
CA THR A 149 15.04 -2.60 21.52
C THR A 149 14.15 -2.10 22.65
N GLY A 150 12.83 -2.24 22.53
CA GLY A 150 11.89 -1.70 23.51
C GLY A 150 11.77 -0.18 23.45
N VAL A 151 12.14 0.39 22.31
CA VAL A 151 11.97 1.80 21.91
C VAL A 151 11.64 1.82 20.42
N ASP A 152 11.26 2.98 19.90
CA ASP A 152 10.88 3.09 18.49
C ASP A 152 12.09 2.97 17.55
N ASP A 153 12.00 2.05 16.60
CA ASP A 153 12.83 1.90 15.43
C ASP A 153 11.95 2.04 14.17
N CYS A 154 12.27 3.00 13.28
CA CYS A 154 11.44 3.35 12.12
C CYS A 154 12.25 3.74 10.88
N PHE A 155 11.57 4.05 9.77
CA PHE A 155 12.16 4.44 8.47
C PHE A 155 13.29 3.52 7.95
N PRO A 156 13.06 2.19 7.83
CA PRO A 156 14.08 1.29 7.29
C PRO A 156 14.36 1.59 5.82
N SER A 157 15.62 1.48 5.41
CA SER A 157 16.09 1.72 4.04
C SER A 157 17.22 0.76 3.69
N PHE A 158 17.13 0.08 2.54
CA PHE A 158 18.15 -0.89 2.12
C PHE A 158 19.32 -0.23 1.38
N SER A 159 20.53 -0.76 1.60
CA SER A 159 21.64 -0.45 0.72
C SER A 159 21.40 -1.00 -0.70
N PRO A 160 21.96 -0.37 -1.75
CA PRO A 160 21.74 -0.81 -3.14
C PRO A 160 22.17 -2.25 -3.43
N ASP A 161 23.13 -2.78 -2.67
CA ASP A 161 23.59 -4.17 -2.75
C ASP A 161 22.80 -5.14 -1.85
N GLY A 162 21.86 -4.62 -1.06
CA GLY A 162 20.99 -5.39 -0.17
C GLY A 162 21.70 -6.01 1.05
N ARG A 163 22.93 -5.59 1.37
CA ARG A 163 23.68 -6.10 2.52
C ARG A 163 23.31 -5.42 3.83
N TYR A 164 22.91 -4.16 3.79
CA TYR A 164 22.67 -3.34 4.97
C TYR A 164 21.27 -2.74 4.96
N ILE A 165 20.77 -2.44 6.16
CA ILE A 165 19.56 -1.66 6.39
C ILE A 165 19.97 -0.48 7.28
N ALA A 166 19.72 0.74 6.81
CA ALA A 166 19.77 1.95 7.62
C ALA A 166 18.37 2.21 8.18
N PHE A 167 18.27 2.71 9.40
CA PHE A 167 16.99 3.01 10.06
C PHE A 167 17.19 4.05 11.16
N THR A 168 16.11 4.67 11.59
CA THR A 168 16.09 5.58 12.74
C THR A 168 15.81 4.79 14.00
N SER A 169 16.55 5.05 15.07
CA SER A 169 16.30 4.47 16.40
C SER A 169 16.30 5.54 17.49
N TYR A 170 15.38 5.40 18.45
CA TYR A 170 15.26 6.28 19.62
C TYR A 170 15.97 5.74 20.87
N ARG A 171 16.85 4.74 20.72
CA ARG A 171 17.53 4.07 21.85
C ARG A 171 18.57 4.91 22.59
N ASP A 172 18.88 6.10 22.08
CA ASP A 172 19.85 7.03 22.66
C ASP A 172 19.20 8.32 23.20
N GLU A 173 17.91 8.28 23.58
CA GLU A 173 17.12 9.42 24.08
C GLU A 173 16.72 10.44 22.99
N ASN A 174 17.26 10.29 21.78
CA ASN A 174 16.91 11.01 20.55
C ASN A 174 16.93 10.05 19.35
N GLY A 175 16.29 10.45 18.27
CA GLY A 175 16.32 9.74 16.99
C GLY A 175 17.71 9.84 16.36
N GLU A 176 18.33 8.69 16.12
CA GLU A 176 19.66 8.59 15.52
C GLU A 176 19.63 7.56 14.39
N ILE A 177 20.48 7.75 13.38
CA ILE A 177 20.63 6.81 12.28
C ILE A 177 21.51 5.64 12.74
N TYR A 178 20.97 4.44 12.54
CA TYR A 178 21.64 3.17 12.74
C TYR A 178 21.75 2.41 11.43
N ILE A 179 22.76 1.55 11.32
CA ILE A 179 22.90 0.55 10.28
C ILE A 179 22.95 -0.83 10.91
N MET A 180 22.33 -1.81 10.26
CA MET A 180 22.46 -3.24 10.58
C MET A 180 22.67 -4.06 9.31
N ASN A 181 23.13 -5.30 9.47
CA ASN A 181 23.07 -6.29 8.40
C ASN A 181 21.61 -6.56 7.99
N ALA A 182 21.38 -6.99 6.75
CA ALA A 182 20.04 -7.27 6.23
C ALA A 182 19.27 -8.39 6.97
N ASP A 183 19.95 -9.15 7.85
CA ASP A 183 19.35 -10.15 8.73
C ASP A 183 19.07 -9.63 10.16
N GLY A 184 19.35 -8.35 10.43
CA GLY A 184 19.16 -7.69 11.72
C GLY A 184 20.38 -7.69 12.64
N ALA A 185 21.46 -8.39 12.27
CA ALA A 185 22.68 -8.47 13.06
C ALA A 185 23.56 -7.21 12.95
N GLU A 186 24.57 -7.10 13.82
CA GLU A 186 25.59 -6.05 13.80
C GLU A 186 25.07 -4.61 13.74
N GLN A 187 24.12 -4.28 14.61
CA GLN A 187 23.57 -2.92 14.69
C GLN A 187 24.63 -1.92 15.19
N LYS A 188 24.85 -0.85 14.44
CA LYS A 188 25.86 0.19 14.70
C LYS A 188 25.22 1.57 14.53
N ARG A 189 25.45 2.43 15.51
CA ARG A 189 25.06 3.85 15.45
C ARG A 189 25.96 4.59 14.45
N VAL A 190 25.38 5.44 13.62
CA VAL A 190 26.07 6.20 12.57
C VAL A 190 26.15 7.68 12.92
N THR A 191 25.05 8.28 13.35
CA THR A 191 24.99 9.68 13.80
C THR A 191 25.11 9.76 15.32
N THR A 192 25.62 10.87 15.85
CA THR A 192 25.84 11.05 17.30
C THR A 192 25.55 12.48 17.75
N GLN A 193 24.37 13.00 17.39
CA GLN A 193 23.98 14.39 17.66
C GLN A 193 22.88 14.47 18.74
N PRO A 194 23.23 14.45 20.06
CA PRO A 194 22.27 14.31 21.16
C PRO A 194 21.29 15.50 21.36
N GLN A 195 21.38 16.52 20.51
CA GLN A 195 20.49 17.70 20.52
C GLN A 195 19.54 17.70 19.32
N LYS A 196 19.59 16.67 18.47
CA LYS A 196 18.84 16.60 17.22
C LYS A 196 18.12 15.26 17.10
N ASN A 197 17.10 15.22 16.27
CA ASN A 197 16.52 13.97 15.79
C ASN A 197 16.92 13.80 14.33
N ASP A 198 17.56 12.67 14.01
CA ASP A 198 17.98 12.28 12.68
C ASP A 198 17.08 11.15 12.16
N TYR A 199 16.44 11.35 11.01
CA TYR A 199 15.44 10.42 10.47
C TYR A 199 15.37 10.35 8.95
N CYS A 200 14.56 9.40 8.46
CA CYS A 200 14.37 9.08 7.03
C CYS A 200 15.69 8.81 6.28
N PRO A 201 16.52 7.84 6.72
CA PRO A 201 17.77 7.54 6.03
C PRO A 201 17.54 6.99 4.62
N SER A 202 18.36 7.41 3.67
CA SER A 202 18.39 6.95 2.29
C SER A 202 19.83 6.73 1.84
N PHE A 203 20.16 5.51 1.38
CA PHE A 203 21.50 5.22 0.87
C PHE A 203 21.77 5.90 -0.47
N SER A 204 22.99 6.38 -0.66
CA SER A 204 23.49 6.75 -1.98
C SER A 204 23.59 5.53 -2.90
N ALA A 205 23.57 5.75 -4.22
CA ALA A 205 23.57 4.67 -5.22
C ALA A 205 24.83 3.78 -5.18
N ASP A 206 25.95 4.30 -4.69
CA ASP A 206 27.19 3.54 -4.44
C ASP A 206 27.19 2.79 -3.09
N GLY A 207 26.23 3.09 -2.20
CA GLY A 207 26.12 2.51 -0.87
C GLY A 207 27.15 3.03 0.14
N GLU A 208 27.89 4.09 -0.16
CA GLU A 208 28.95 4.64 0.71
C GLU A 208 28.46 5.74 1.66
N LYS A 209 27.32 6.36 1.36
CA LYS A 209 26.77 7.47 2.13
C LYS A 209 25.29 7.27 2.46
N ILE A 210 24.85 7.97 3.50
CA ILE A 210 23.44 8.06 3.90
C ILE A 210 23.03 9.53 3.87
N LEU A 211 21.95 9.81 3.14
CA LEU A 211 21.16 11.03 3.20
C LEU A 211 20.11 10.88 4.29
N PHE A 212 19.93 11.90 5.12
CA PHE A 212 18.90 11.90 6.16
C PHE A 212 18.44 13.32 6.45
N ALA A 213 17.27 13.44 7.07
CA ALA A 213 16.74 14.67 7.61
C ALA A 213 17.14 14.80 9.09
N SER A 214 17.48 16.01 9.52
CA SER A 214 17.89 16.31 10.89
C SER A 214 17.14 17.54 11.39
N SER A 215 16.50 17.45 12.55
CA SER A 215 15.80 18.57 13.19
C SER A 215 16.28 18.82 14.62
N ASP A 216 16.19 20.08 15.08
CA ASP A 216 16.58 20.47 16.44
C ASP A 216 15.49 20.16 17.49
N ASP A 217 14.40 19.48 17.08
CA ASP A 217 13.34 19.07 18.00
C ASP A 217 13.78 17.86 18.85
N ARG A 218 13.44 17.85 20.13
CA ARG A 218 13.95 16.90 21.14
C ARG A 218 12.90 15.88 21.57
N LEU A 219 12.08 15.43 20.63
CA LEU A 219 11.13 14.35 20.91
C LEU A 219 11.89 13.05 21.16
N SER A 220 11.66 12.43 22.31
CA SER A 220 12.29 11.17 22.73
C SER A 220 11.58 9.92 22.18
N GLN A 221 10.64 10.11 21.25
CA GLN A 221 9.82 9.07 20.62
C GLN A 221 9.61 9.42 19.15
N ALA A 222 9.31 8.40 18.35
CA ALA A 222 9.03 8.59 16.94
C ALA A 222 7.78 9.44 16.76
N SER A 223 7.94 10.64 16.22
CA SER A 223 6.83 11.39 15.63
C SER A 223 6.74 11.00 14.17
N ILE A 224 6.10 9.87 13.91
CA ILE A 224 5.86 9.40 12.55
C ILE A 224 4.88 10.38 11.89
N MET A 225 5.40 11.20 10.99
CA MET A 225 4.54 11.94 10.07
C MET A 225 4.09 10.99 8.96
N LEU A 226 2.90 10.43 9.11
CA LEU A 226 2.17 9.83 7.97
C LEU A 226 1.61 10.92 7.06
N GLN A 227 1.32 12.06 7.68
CA GLN A 227 0.67 13.22 7.10
C GLN A 227 1.73 14.22 6.61
N ALA A 228 1.85 14.29 5.28
CA ALA A 228 2.43 15.41 4.57
C ALA A 228 1.31 16.43 4.32
N ASP A 229 0.83 17.16 5.34
CA ASP A 229 -0.11 18.29 5.16
C ASP A 229 0.54 19.67 5.32
N GLY A 230 1.87 19.70 5.47
CA GLY A 230 2.64 20.92 5.64
C GLY A 230 2.32 21.70 6.92
N SER A 231 1.50 21.15 7.83
CA SER A 231 1.14 21.78 9.11
C SER A 231 2.27 21.71 10.13
N ASP A 232 3.20 20.78 9.93
CA ASP A 232 4.43 20.76 10.69
C ASP A 232 5.31 21.93 10.28
N THR A 233 5.79 22.67 11.27
CA THR A 233 6.66 23.85 11.12
C THR A 233 8.11 23.52 11.48
N ARG A 234 8.43 22.25 11.77
CA ARG A 234 9.77 21.77 12.09
C ARG A 234 10.78 22.13 11.00
N SER A 235 11.76 22.94 11.37
CA SER A 235 12.88 23.25 10.49
C SER A 235 13.81 22.05 10.40
N GLU A 236 13.77 21.37 9.26
CA GLU A 236 14.63 20.23 8.97
C GLU A 236 15.79 20.66 8.07
N LEU A 237 16.94 19.99 8.20
CA LEU A 237 18.08 20.14 7.31
C LEU A 237 18.51 18.78 6.82
N PHE A 238 18.86 18.69 5.54
CA PHE A 238 19.39 17.47 4.95
C PHE A 238 20.90 17.38 5.15
N TYR A 239 21.37 16.20 5.56
CA TYR A 239 22.77 15.89 5.74
C TYR A 239 23.16 14.66 4.94
N LEU A 240 24.43 14.63 4.52
CA LEU A 240 25.10 13.43 4.05
C LEU A 240 26.14 13.00 5.08
N ILE A 241 26.18 11.71 5.39
CA ILE A 241 27.21 11.10 6.23
C ILE A 241 27.75 9.83 5.58
N ASP A 242 29.03 9.53 5.79
CA ASP A 242 29.60 8.23 5.41
C ASP A 242 28.96 7.12 6.27
N ILE A 243 28.74 5.93 5.71
CA ILE A 243 28.21 4.77 6.44
C ILE A 243 29.04 4.40 7.69
N ASN A 244 30.30 4.84 7.77
CA ASN A 244 31.17 4.66 8.94
C ASN A 244 30.98 5.72 10.04
N GLY A 245 30.01 6.63 9.89
CA GLY A 245 29.68 7.68 10.85
C GLY A 245 30.60 8.90 10.80
N LYS A 246 31.43 9.06 9.75
CA LYS A 246 32.34 10.19 9.58
C LYS A 246 31.87 11.12 8.47
N GLN A 247 32.49 12.31 8.42
CA GLN A 247 32.32 13.29 7.34
C GLN A 247 30.86 13.70 7.11
N MET A 248 30.16 13.99 8.20
CA MET A 248 28.82 14.55 8.14
C MET A 248 28.86 15.98 7.60
N VAL A 249 28.12 16.25 6.53
CA VAL A 249 28.06 17.57 5.87
C VAL A 249 26.62 17.97 5.59
N PRO A 250 26.24 19.24 5.82
CA PRO A 250 24.93 19.73 5.42
C PRO A 250 24.85 19.80 3.89
N LEU A 251 23.74 19.35 3.33
CA LEU A 251 23.50 19.35 1.88
C LEU A 251 22.85 20.64 1.39
N MET A 252 22.09 21.31 2.25
CA MET A 252 21.46 22.59 1.95
C MET A 252 21.46 23.51 3.17
N ASN A 253 21.56 24.82 2.93
CA ASN A 253 21.47 25.85 3.96
C ASN A 253 20.21 26.68 3.67
N ASN A 254 19.07 26.36 4.31
CA ASN A 254 17.87 27.21 4.49
C ASN A 254 16.78 26.44 5.26
N PRO A 255 16.40 26.84 6.49
CA PRO A 255 15.42 26.14 7.30
C PRO A 255 14.00 26.43 6.79
N THR A 256 13.37 25.41 6.25
CA THR A 256 11.94 25.35 5.90
C THR A 256 11.54 23.88 6.04
N THR A 257 10.26 23.58 6.16
CA THR A 257 9.80 22.21 6.40
C THR A 257 10.03 21.37 5.16
N ILE A 258 11.01 20.48 5.27
CA ILE A 258 11.45 19.58 4.20
C ILE A 258 11.37 18.18 4.78
N GLY A 259 10.72 17.23 4.12
CA GLY A 259 10.65 15.84 4.56
C GLY A 259 11.01 14.85 3.45
N ASN A 260 11.12 13.58 3.85
CA ASN A 260 11.20 12.42 2.98
C ASN A 260 12.21 12.52 1.82
N PRO A 261 13.50 12.83 2.09
CA PRO A 261 14.51 12.85 1.05
C PRO A 261 14.78 11.45 0.50
N VAL A 262 14.82 11.32 -0.83
CA VAL A 262 15.17 10.06 -1.49
C VAL A 262 16.09 10.31 -2.68
N PHE A 263 17.16 9.51 -2.78
CA PHE A 263 18.02 9.50 -3.96
C PHE A 263 17.33 8.91 -5.19
N SER A 264 17.64 9.44 -6.37
CA SER A 264 17.39 8.74 -7.63
C SER A 264 18.21 7.45 -7.70
N PRO A 265 17.77 6.42 -8.45
CA PRO A 265 18.50 5.14 -8.54
C PRO A 265 19.94 5.26 -9.05
N ASP A 266 20.23 6.30 -9.83
CA ASP A 266 21.58 6.61 -10.33
C ASP A 266 22.39 7.54 -9.39
N GLY A 267 21.79 7.98 -8.28
CA GLY A 267 22.40 8.82 -7.26
C GLY A 267 22.67 10.26 -7.69
N ARG A 268 22.11 10.71 -8.83
CA ARG A 268 22.39 12.05 -9.38
C ARG A 268 21.44 13.13 -8.88
N GLN A 269 20.24 12.73 -8.48
CA GLN A 269 19.17 13.63 -8.05
C GLN A 269 18.61 13.19 -6.69
N ILE A 270 17.97 14.13 -6.02
CA ILE A 270 17.22 13.89 -4.78
C ILE A 270 15.82 14.45 -4.99
N ALA A 271 14.81 13.63 -4.71
CA ALA A 271 13.42 14.06 -4.57
C ALA A 271 13.08 14.22 -3.10
N PHE A 272 12.24 15.20 -2.79
CA PHE A 272 11.81 15.50 -1.43
C PHE A 272 10.52 16.30 -1.47
N ASP A 273 9.80 16.32 -0.36
CA ASP A 273 8.67 17.22 -0.18
C ASP A 273 9.11 18.50 0.55
N PHE A 274 8.47 19.61 0.18
CA PHE A 274 8.89 20.93 0.63
C PHE A 274 7.70 21.88 0.71
N ASN A 275 7.52 22.52 1.87
CA ASN A 275 6.53 23.58 2.00
C ASN A 275 7.23 24.93 1.85
N ALA A 276 7.06 25.55 0.68
CA ALA A 276 7.64 26.86 0.42
C ALA A 276 6.84 28.00 1.08
N GLU A 277 5.51 27.87 1.15
CA GLU A 277 4.61 28.96 1.60
C GLU A 277 3.27 28.46 2.17
N VAL A 278 2.50 27.68 1.40
CA VAL A 278 1.07 27.40 1.69
C VAL A 278 0.74 25.91 1.75
N ASN A 279 1.31 25.10 0.87
CA ASN A 279 1.07 23.67 0.75
C ASN A 279 2.37 22.93 0.46
N LEU A 280 2.39 21.62 0.70
CA LEU A 280 3.51 20.78 0.31
C LEU A 280 3.51 20.53 -1.20
N ASP A 281 4.71 20.56 -1.77
CA ASP A 281 4.96 20.11 -3.13
C ASP A 281 6.18 19.21 -3.19
N VAL A 282 6.25 18.42 -4.26
CA VAL A 282 7.43 17.64 -4.60
C VAL A 282 8.44 18.53 -5.33
N TYR A 283 9.68 18.46 -4.88
CA TYR A 283 10.84 19.13 -5.47
C TYR A 283 11.90 18.12 -5.90
N LEU A 284 12.75 18.56 -6.82
CA LEU A 284 13.99 17.89 -7.20
C LEU A 284 15.19 18.82 -7.00
N MET A 285 16.32 18.23 -6.65
CA MET A 285 17.63 18.90 -6.66
C MET A 285 18.71 17.92 -7.11
N ASP A 286 19.88 18.45 -7.44
CA ASP A 286 21.06 17.63 -7.68
C ASP A 286 21.56 17.02 -6.36
N ALA A 287 22.26 15.88 -6.46
CA ALA A 287 22.82 15.18 -5.29
C ALA A 287 23.86 15.98 -4.49
N ASP A 288 24.32 17.14 -5.00
CA ASP A 288 25.19 18.08 -4.29
C ASP A 288 24.41 19.23 -3.61
N GLY A 289 23.08 19.16 -3.61
CA GLY A 289 22.17 20.15 -3.00
C GLY A 289 21.86 21.36 -3.88
N LYS A 290 22.37 21.42 -5.12
CA LYS A 290 22.12 22.54 -6.05
C LYS A 290 20.91 22.30 -6.95
N ASN A 291 20.56 23.32 -7.74
CA ASN A 291 19.55 23.26 -8.80
C ASN A 291 18.17 22.77 -8.33
N ARG A 292 17.78 23.17 -7.13
CA ARG A 292 16.45 22.91 -6.57
C ARG A 292 15.36 23.49 -7.48
N ARG A 293 14.39 22.65 -7.86
CA ARG A 293 13.21 23.01 -8.67
C ARG A 293 11.95 22.31 -8.19
N ARG A 294 10.83 23.03 -8.18
CA ARG A 294 9.48 22.51 -7.90
C ARG A 294 9.00 21.68 -9.09
N ILE A 295 8.39 20.52 -8.86
CA ILE A 295 7.88 19.64 -9.94
C ILE A 295 6.38 19.30 -9.84
N THR A 296 5.73 19.65 -8.73
CA THR A 296 4.26 19.69 -8.63
C THR A 296 3.81 21.11 -8.35
N THR A 297 2.62 21.50 -8.81
CA THR A 297 2.08 22.86 -8.59
C THR A 297 0.60 22.85 -8.24
N ASN A 298 0.10 21.73 -7.69
CA ASN A 298 -1.29 21.65 -7.27
C ASN A 298 -1.50 22.52 -6.01
N PRO A 299 -2.68 23.13 -5.81
CA PRO A 299 -2.98 23.82 -4.55
C PRO A 299 -3.19 22.88 -3.35
N ALA A 300 -3.40 21.58 -3.57
CA ALA A 300 -3.43 20.57 -2.52
C ALA A 300 -2.01 20.09 -2.19
N ASP A 301 -1.83 19.47 -1.02
CA ASP A 301 -0.55 18.89 -0.63
C ASP A 301 -0.15 17.73 -1.55
N ASP A 302 1.09 17.80 -2.05
CA ASP A 302 1.78 16.78 -2.82
C ASP A 302 3.11 16.42 -2.12
N GLY A 303 3.36 15.14 -1.81
CA GLY A 303 4.54 14.74 -1.03
C GLY A 303 4.92 13.26 -1.11
N GLN A 304 5.82 12.82 -0.21
CA GLN A 304 6.31 11.43 -0.10
C GLN A 304 6.75 10.84 -1.46
N PRO A 305 7.72 11.47 -2.16
CA PRO A 305 8.12 11.01 -3.49
C PRO A 305 8.90 9.71 -3.43
N ALA A 306 8.71 8.85 -4.44
CA ALA A 306 9.49 7.64 -4.65
C ALA A 306 9.79 7.42 -6.13
N PHE A 307 11.08 7.29 -6.46
CA PHE A 307 11.51 7.00 -7.82
C PHE A 307 11.09 5.60 -8.28
N SER A 308 10.82 5.46 -9.58
CA SER A 308 10.85 4.17 -10.25
C SER A 308 12.30 3.64 -10.30
N PRO A 309 12.54 2.32 -10.35
CA PRO A 309 13.89 1.76 -10.37
C PRO A 309 14.71 2.16 -11.61
N ASP A 310 14.04 2.54 -12.70
CA ASP A 310 14.67 3.04 -13.91
C ASP A 310 14.88 4.57 -13.90
N GLY A 311 14.47 5.27 -12.82
CA GLY A 311 14.63 6.70 -12.61
C GLY A 311 13.76 7.60 -13.50
N LYS A 312 12.83 7.04 -14.28
CA LYS A 312 12.04 7.80 -15.27
C LYS A 312 10.75 8.38 -14.72
N SER A 313 10.26 7.87 -13.61
CA SER A 313 8.98 8.28 -13.03
C SER A 313 9.10 8.43 -11.51
N ILE A 314 8.18 9.20 -10.95
CA ILE A 314 8.05 9.40 -9.50
C ILE A 314 6.62 9.07 -9.11
N ALA A 315 6.46 8.10 -8.21
CA ALA A 315 5.23 7.93 -7.46
C ALA A 315 5.20 8.94 -6.31
N PHE A 316 4.06 9.52 -6.01
CA PHE A 316 3.91 10.50 -4.94
C PHE A 316 2.49 10.46 -4.40
N VAL A 317 2.29 11.08 -3.25
CA VAL A 317 1.00 11.20 -2.57
C VAL A 317 0.42 12.57 -2.86
N SER A 318 -0.89 12.65 -3.13
CA SER A 318 -1.59 13.91 -3.39
C SER A 318 -2.96 13.96 -2.71
N ARG A 319 -3.31 15.11 -2.13
CA ARG A 319 -4.63 15.36 -1.53
C ARG A 319 -5.64 16.04 -2.47
N ARG A 320 -5.38 16.04 -3.78
CA ARG A 320 -6.19 16.79 -4.75
C ARG A 320 -7.60 16.24 -4.99
N ASP A 321 -7.96 15.12 -4.37
CA ASP A 321 -9.25 14.42 -4.52
C ASP A 321 -9.98 14.21 -3.19
N ASP A 322 -9.85 15.16 -2.26
CA ASP A 322 -10.43 15.17 -0.90
C ASP A 322 -9.82 14.18 0.10
N ASN A 323 -9.19 13.10 -0.36
CA ASN A 323 -8.35 12.18 0.40
C ASN A 323 -6.93 12.10 -0.18
N TYR A 324 -5.99 11.54 0.58
CA TYR A 324 -4.62 11.26 0.10
C TYR A 324 -4.61 10.04 -0.81
N GLU A 325 -4.15 10.22 -2.04
CA GLU A 325 -4.14 9.20 -3.08
C GLU A 325 -2.78 9.09 -3.72
N LEU A 326 -2.46 7.90 -4.25
CA LEU A 326 -1.22 7.68 -4.97
C LEU A 326 -1.33 8.20 -6.40
N TYR A 327 -0.31 8.93 -6.82
CA TYR A 327 -0.13 9.45 -8.15
C TYR A 327 1.20 8.99 -8.74
N LEU A 328 1.30 9.02 -10.08
CA LEU A 328 2.53 8.76 -10.83
C LEU A 328 2.72 9.87 -11.84
N MET A 329 3.95 10.36 -11.95
CA MET A 329 4.37 11.35 -12.94
C MET A 329 5.69 10.96 -13.58
N ASP A 330 6.02 11.59 -14.70
CA ASP A 330 7.37 11.53 -15.23
C ASP A 330 8.32 12.34 -14.35
N VAL A 331 9.61 12.03 -14.36
CA VAL A 331 10.62 12.67 -13.48
C VAL A 331 10.74 14.19 -13.68
N ASP A 332 10.25 14.72 -14.79
CA ASP A 332 10.19 16.16 -15.03
C ASP A 332 8.97 16.86 -14.40
N GLY A 333 8.01 16.10 -13.85
CA GLY A 333 6.76 16.58 -13.26
C GLY A 333 5.53 16.45 -14.18
N SER A 334 5.73 16.07 -15.44
CA SER A 334 4.65 15.93 -16.43
C SER A 334 3.91 14.58 -16.34
N ASN A 335 2.84 14.43 -17.12
CA ASN A 335 2.07 13.18 -17.23
C ASN A 335 1.55 12.60 -15.90
N GLN A 336 1.18 13.50 -14.98
CA GLN A 336 0.61 13.14 -13.68
C GLN A 336 -0.71 12.37 -13.86
N ARG A 337 -0.82 11.22 -13.20
CA ARG A 337 -2.03 10.38 -13.21
C ARG A 337 -2.24 9.70 -11.86
N ARG A 338 -3.49 9.67 -11.41
CA ARG A 338 -3.92 8.94 -10.22
C ARG A 338 -3.76 7.42 -10.40
N LEU A 339 -3.43 6.72 -9.32
CA LEU A 339 -3.21 5.27 -9.30
C LEU A 339 -4.24 4.52 -8.45
N THR A 340 -4.66 5.12 -7.34
CA THR A 340 -5.59 4.55 -6.37
C THR A 340 -6.90 5.36 -6.38
N TYR A 341 -8.02 4.70 -6.10
CA TYR A 341 -9.35 5.31 -6.07
C TYR A 341 -10.11 4.68 -4.91
N THR A 342 -9.68 4.97 -3.69
CA THR A 342 -10.22 4.37 -2.47
C THR A 342 -10.82 5.48 -1.60
N PRO A 343 -11.69 5.13 -0.64
CA PRO A 343 -12.15 6.10 0.35
C PRO A 343 -11.13 6.34 1.47
N TRP A 344 -9.95 5.71 1.40
CA TRP A 344 -8.94 5.72 2.45
C TRP A 344 -7.79 6.63 2.06
N ASP A 345 -7.08 7.13 3.06
CA ASP A 345 -5.82 7.82 2.81
C ASP A 345 -4.70 6.79 2.53
N GLU A 346 -3.92 7.06 1.48
CA GLU A 346 -2.82 6.23 1.00
C GLU A 346 -1.49 7.00 1.10
N TYR A 347 -0.46 6.37 1.68
CA TYR A 347 0.81 7.00 2.06
C TYR A 347 2.04 6.16 1.67
N ASP A 348 3.24 6.76 1.81
CA ASP A 348 4.56 6.11 1.70
C ASP A 348 4.70 5.12 0.52
N PRO A 349 4.46 5.54 -0.75
CA PRO A 349 4.64 4.66 -1.88
C PRO A 349 6.12 4.30 -2.06
N VAL A 350 6.43 3.04 -2.33
CA VAL A 350 7.79 2.59 -2.71
C VAL A 350 7.76 1.59 -3.87
N SER A 351 8.66 1.81 -4.83
CA SER A 351 8.77 0.96 -6.02
C SER A 351 9.41 -0.40 -5.71
N SER A 352 8.75 -1.46 -6.18
CA SER A 352 9.37 -2.77 -6.25
C SER A 352 10.60 -2.74 -7.18
N PRO A 353 11.64 -3.57 -6.94
CA PRO A 353 12.88 -3.53 -7.72
C PRO A 353 12.71 -3.79 -9.22
N ASP A 354 11.65 -4.51 -9.61
CA ASP A 354 11.35 -4.77 -11.02
C ASP A 354 10.45 -3.71 -11.68
N GLY A 355 10.07 -2.67 -10.93
CA GLY A 355 9.27 -1.53 -11.40
C GLY A 355 7.82 -1.87 -11.75
N LYS A 356 7.31 -3.06 -11.40
CA LYS A 356 5.95 -3.48 -11.78
C LYS A 356 4.91 -3.24 -10.70
N LYS A 357 5.34 -3.02 -9.46
CA LYS A 357 4.47 -2.82 -8.30
C LYS A 357 4.93 -1.67 -7.43
N LEU A 358 3.99 -1.11 -6.68
CA LEU A 358 4.23 -0.20 -5.56
C LEU A 358 3.77 -0.87 -4.27
N ALA A 359 4.62 -0.92 -3.25
CA ALA A 359 4.13 -1.09 -1.88
C ALA A 359 3.76 0.28 -1.32
N TYR A 360 2.77 0.35 -0.46
CA TYR A 360 2.30 1.60 0.13
C TYR A 360 1.55 1.31 1.44
N VAL A 361 1.34 2.36 2.24
CA VAL A 361 0.56 2.30 3.48
C VAL A 361 -0.86 2.76 3.19
N SER A 362 -1.85 2.09 3.75
CA SER A 362 -3.26 2.43 3.61
C SER A 362 -3.90 2.57 4.98
N ALA A 363 -4.67 3.64 5.22
CA ALA A 363 -5.49 3.82 6.42
C ALA A 363 -6.79 2.97 6.41
N LYS A 364 -6.83 1.96 5.56
CA LYS A 364 -7.98 1.07 5.37
C LYS A 364 -8.32 0.31 6.65
N GLY A 365 -9.56 0.48 7.11
CA GLY A 365 -10.10 -0.30 8.24
C GLY A 365 -9.68 0.19 9.62
N HIS A 366 -9.30 1.47 9.74
CA HIS A 366 -8.90 2.15 10.98
C HIS A 366 -7.57 1.67 11.59
N ASP A 367 -6.76 0.95 10.81
CA ASP A 367 -5.35 0.67 11.12
C ASP A 367 -4.52 1.01 9.88
N LEU A 368 -3.19 1.09 10.03
CA LEU A 368 -2.26 1.36 8.95
C LEU A 368 -1.71 0.05 8.42
N GLU A 369 -2.05 -0.27 7.19
CA GLU A 369 -1.74 -1.55 6.59
C GLU A 369 -0.91 -1.41 5.32
N LEU A 370 0.03 -2.34 5.14
CA LEU A 370 0.82 -2.42 3.93
C LEU A 370 0.00 -3.05 2.82
N MET A 371 0.02 -2.41 1.67
CA MET A 371 -0.64 -2.82 0.46
C MET A 371 0.40 -2.97 -0.66
N LEU A 372 0.06 -3.75 -1.69
CA LEU A 372 0.88 -3.97 -2.87
C LEU A 372 0.05 -3.77 -4.14
N LEU A 373 0.22 -2.64 -4.80
CA LEU A 373 -0.44 -2.28 -6.05
C LEU A 373 0.31 -2.86 -7.25
N ASP A 374 -0.38 -3.59 -8.11
CA ASP A 374 0.12 -3.95 -9.44
C ASP A 374 -0.15 -2.82 -10.44
N LEU A 375 0.92 -2.24 -10.99
CA LEU A 375 0.83 -1.06 -11.86
C LEU A 375 0.15 -1.36 -13.20
N LYS A 376 0.12 -2.62 -13.63
CA LYS A 376 -0.53 -3.03 -14.88
C LYS A 376 -2.02 -3.26 -14.67
N THR A 377 -2.41 -3.97 -13.62
CA THR A 377 -3.82 -4.34 -13.42
C THR A 377 -4.62 -3.34 -12.59
N ARG A 378 -3.94 -2.43 -11.88
CA ARG A 378 -4.54 -1.54 -10.87
C ARG A 378 -5.20 -2.27 -9.71
N GLU A 379 -4.82 -3.52 -9.48
CA GLU A 379 -5.31 -4.30 -8.33
C GLU A 379 -4.32 -4.20 -7.18
N SER A 380 -4.82 -3.93 -5.98
CA SER A 380 -4.04 -3.94 -4.74
C SER A 380 -4.25 -5.24 -3.97
N LEU A 381 -3.16 -5.77 -3.42
CA LEU A 381 -3.15 -6.87 -2.46
C LEU A 381 -2.78 -6.34 -1.08
N GLN A 382 -3.61 -6.60 -0.07
CA GLN A 382 -3.25 -6.34 1.32
C GLN A 382 -2.17 -7.33 1.80
N LEU A 383 -1.09 -6.81 2.39
CA LEU A 383 0.06 -7.59 2.85
C LEU A 383 0.03 -7.87 4.35
N THR A 384 -0.47 -6.91 5.14
CA THR A 384 -0.57 -6.98 6.60
C THR A 384 -2.01 -6.78 7.05
N ASN A 385 -2.35 -7.40 8.18
CA ASN A 385 -3.59 -7.17 8.95
C ASN A 385 -3.43 -7.75 10.35
N THR A 386 -2.50 -7.16 11.09
CA THR A 386 -2.12 -7.57 12.44
C THR A 386 -2.35 -6.41 13.39
N PRO A 387 -2.54 -6.66 14.71
CA PRO A 387 -2.63 -5.55 15.66
C PRO A 387 -1.42 -4.64 15.53
N GLY A 388 -1.67 -3.33 15.44
CA GLY A 388 -0.65 -2.32 15.36
C GLY A 388 -0.41 -1.83 13.93
N ALA A 389 0.01 -0.57 13.83
CA ALA A 389 0.34 0.11 12.61
C ALA A 389 1.49 -0.61 11.87
N ASN A 390 1.44 -0.57 10.54
CA ASN A 390 2.45 -1.09 9.64
C ASN A 390 2.81 -0.01 8.62
N ILE A 391 4.02 0.54 8.73
CA ILE A 391 4.39 1.79 8.09
C ILE A 391 5.81 1.76 7.52
N ASN A 392 6.18 2.81 6.78
CA ASN A 392 7.51 3.01 6.19
C ASN A 392 8.06 1.76 5.45
N PRO A 393 7.31 1.23 4.47
CA PRO A 393 7.78 0.10 3.68
C PRO A 393 9.05 0.45 2.90
N ALA A 394 10.00 -0.47 2.78
CA ALA A 394 11.16 -0.33 1.89
C ALA A 394 11.55 -1.66 1.25
N PHE A 395 11.77 -1.65 -0.07
CA PHE A 395 12.18 -2.83 -0.81
C PHE A 395 13.68 -3.07 -0.73
N SER A 396 14.05 -4.32 -0.50
CA SER A 396 15.39 -4.81 -0.81
C SER A 396 15.54 -5.08 -2.31
N PRO A 397 16.78 -5.04 -2.86
CA PRO A 397 17.05 -5.37 -4.25
C PRO A 397 16.59 -6.78 -4.67
N ASP A 398 16.53 -7.73 -3.74
CA ASP A 398 16.10 -9.12 -4.00
C ASP A 398 14.58 -9.36 -3.81
N GLY A 399 13.82 -8.30 -3.53
CA GLY A 399 12.36 -8.31 -3.50
C GLY A 399 11.72 -8.69 -2.16
N LYS A 400 12.47 -8.69 -1.05
CA LYS A 400 11.90 -8.62 0.31
C LYS A 400 11.49 -7.18 0.65
N LEU A 401 10.61 -7.03 1.63
CA LEU A 401 10.07 -5.75 2.07
C LEU A 401 10.34 -5.57 3.57
N THR A 402 11.07 -4.53 3.97
CA THR A 402 11.12 -4.08 5.37
C THR A 402 10.01 -3.10 5.66
N PHE A 403 9.61 -3.00 6.93
CA PHE A 403 8.64 -2.03 7.41
C PHE A 403 8.78 -1.88 8.92
N ALA A 404 8.28 -0.78 9.48
CA ALA A 404 8.16 -0.59 10.92
C ALA A 404 6.76 -0.98 11.40
N SER A 405 6.65 -1.58 12.59
CA SER A 405 5.36 -1.92 13.18
C SER A 405 5.39 -1.91 14.70
N ASP A 406 4.34 -1.38 15.32
CA ASP A 406 4.15 -1.31 16.77
C ASP A 406 3.37 -2.51 17.34
N ARG A 407 3.28 -3.60 16.58
CA ARG A 407 2.68 -4.88 16.99
C ARG A 407 3.29 -5.52 18.26
N THR A 408 4.33 -4.91 18.82
CA THR A 408 5.01 -5.25 20.06
C THR A 408 5.14 -4.05 21.02
N ASP A 409 4.15 -3.16 21.03
CA ASP A 409 4.04 -1.93 21.85
C ASP A 409 5.01 -0.78 21.49
N TYR A 410 6.12 -1.10 20.83
CA TYR A 410 7.06 -0.14 20.24
C TYR A 410 7.23 -0.43 18.76
N LEU A 411 7.51 0.62 17.97
CA LEU A 411 7.88 0.42 16.57
C LEU A 411 9.17 -0.39 16.50
N GLU A 412 9.11 -1.52 15.82
CA GLU A 412 10.28 -2.34 15.55
C GLU A 412 10.36 -2.60 14.03
N ILE A 413 11.55 -2.86 13.51
CA ILE A 413 11.76 -3.19 12.10
C ILE A 413 11.46 -4.66 11.86
N TYR A 414 10.60 -4.93 10.88
CA TYR A 414 10.23 -6.26 10.42
C TYR A 414 10.64 -6.45 8.96
N LEU A 415 10.89 -7.71 8.58
CA LEU A 415 11.25 -8.14 7.23
C LEU A 415 10.25 -9.17 6.72
N MET A 416 9.56 -8.83 5.64
CA MET A 416 8.62 -9.68 4.92
C MET A 416 9.27 -10.28 3.66
N ASP A 417 9.27 -11.61 3.52
CA ASP A 417 9.74 -12.29 2.32
C ASP A 417 8.57 -12.59 1.36
N LEU A 418 8.41 -11.75 0.33
CA LEU A 418 7.34 -11.88 -0.68
C LEU A 418 7.44 -13.16 -1.53
N ARG A 419 8.54 -13.92 -1.43
CA ARG A 419 8.69 -15.23 -2.07
C ARG A 419 8.14 -16.37 -1.22
N ARG A 420 7.86 -16.12 0.07
CA ARG A 420 7.39 -17.10 1.06
C ARG A 420 5.97 -16.79 1.54
N PRO A 421 4.95 -16.97 0.67
CA PRO A 421 3.56 -16.74 1.05
C PRO A 421 3.10 -17.73 2.12
N VAL A 422 2.13 -17.32 2.93
CA VAL A 422 1.47 -18.24 3.88
C VAL A 422 0.79 -19.38 3.09
N SER A 423 1.06 -20.61 3.50
CA SER A 423 0.42 -21.78 2.90
C SER A 423 -1.07 -21.85 3.27
N GLN A 424 -1.91 -22.37 2.39
CA GLN A 424 -3.33 -22.62 2.67
C GLN A 424 -3.58 -23.38 3.98
N THR A 425 -2.80 -24.42 4.29
CA THR A 425 -2.96 -25.21 5.52
C THR A 425 -2.75 -24.36 6.77
N LYS A 426 -1.68 -23.56 6.80
CA LYS A 426 -1.41 -22.62 7.90
C LYS A 426 -2.52 -21.57 8.02
N LEU A 427 -3.01 -21.05 6.89
CA LEU A 427 -4.10 -20.08 6.88
C LEU A 427 -5.40 -20.65 7.44
N ILE A 428 -5.79 -21.87 7.04
CA ILE A 428 -6.98 -22.55 7.58
C ILE A 428 -6.85 -22.74 9.09
N ALA A 429 -5.67 -23.16 9.58
CA ALA A 429 -5.44 -23.31 11.02
C ALA A 429 -5.54 -21.96 11.76
N ARG A 430 -4.99 -20.88 11.18
CA ARG A 430 -5.09 -19.51 11.70
C ARG A 430 -6.54 -19.07 11.84
N ILE A 431 -7.33 -19.19 10.77
CA ILE A 431 -8.75 -18.78 10.75
C ILE A 431 -9.58 -19.60 11.75
N LYS A 432 -9.39 -20.93 11.81
CA LYS A 432 -10.07 -21.76 12.82
C LYS A 432 -9.74 -21.30 14.24
N LYS A 433 -8.47 -21.00 14.54
CA LYS A 433 -8.07 -20.51 15.87
C LYS A 433 -8.77 -19.19 16.23
N MET A 434 -8.98 -18.30 15.25
CA MET A 434 -9.72 -17.05 15.46
C MET A 434 -11.20 -17.29 15.75
N ILE A 435 -11.83 -18.28 15.10
CA ILE A 435 -13.25 -18.62 15.35
C ILE A 435 -13.44 -19.26 16.75
N TYR A 436 -12.47 -20.04 17.22
CA TYR A 436 -12.61 -20.83 18.47
C TYR A 436 -11.96 -20.20 19.71
N ARG A 437 -11.18 -19.14 19.57
CA ARG A 437 -10.81 -18.31 20.72
C ARG A 437 -12.08 -17.56 21.14
N LYS A 438 -12.65 -17.91 22.30
CA LYS A 438 -13.60 -17.01 22.97
C LYS A 438 -12.86 -15.70 23.21
N GLU A 439 -13.43 -14.61 22.70
CA GLU A 439 -13.02 -13.24 23.01
C GLU A 439 -13.06 -12.98 24.52
#